data_AF-A0A3C0B4Z7-F1
#
_entry.id   AF-A0A3C0B4Z7-F1
#
_cell.length_a   1.000
_cell.length_b   1.000
_cell.length_c   1.000
_cell.angle_alpha   90.00
_cell.angle_beta   90.00
_cell.angle_gamma   90.00
#
_symmetry.space_group_name_H-M   'P 1'
#
loop_
_entity.id
_entity.type
_entity.pdbx_description
1 polymer ?
#
loop_
_entity_poly.entity_id
_entity_poly.type
_entity_poly.pdbx_seq_one_letter_code
_entity_poly.pdbx_strand_id
1 'polypeptide(L)'
;LTNKVDRSVTGKVAMQQTAGPIQLPLNNLGVMALDFTGSTGIATSLGHAPAAGLIDAAAGAQLSIAEALTNLIWAPLTHGLRGVSLSANWMWP
;
A
#
# COMPACT_ATOMS: atom_id res chain seq x y z
N LEU A 1 -8.18 9.03 11.01
CA LEU A 1 -7.83 9.50 9.64
C LEU A 1 -8.79 8.91 8.59
N THR A 2 -9.00 7.59 8.63
CA THR A 2 -9.76 6.82 7.64
C THR A 2 -11.25 7.17 7.48
N ASN A 3 -11.90 7.73 8.50
CA ASN A 3 -13.32 8.06 8.48
C ASN A 3 -13.63 9.52 8.08
N LYS A 4 -12.61 10.32 7.78
CA LYS A 4 -12.78 11.75 7.45
C LYS A 4 -12.92 12.01 5.95
N VAL A 5 -12.75 10.97 5.13
CA VAL A 5 -12.71 11.05 3.67
C VAL A 5 -13.49 9.88 3.06
N ASP A 6 -13.97 10.09 1.84
CA ASP A 6 -14.68 9.05 1.07
C ASP A 6 -13.74 7.88 0.71
N ARG A 7 -14.30 6.67 0.70
CA ARG A 7 -13.58 5.42 0.41
C ARG A 7 -14.41 4.44 -0.43
N SER A 8 -15.39 4.94 -1.17
CA SER A 8 -16.30 4.11 -1.99
C SER A 8 -16.67 4.76 -3.33
N VAL A 9 -16.46 6.06 -3.49
CA VAL A 9 -16.65 6.79 -4.74
C VAL A 9 -15.89 6.09 -5.87
N THR A 10 -16.50 6.08 -7.06
CA THR A 10 -16.19 5.27 -8.26
C THR A 10 -16.74 3.85 -8.28
N GLY A 11 -17.08 3.24 -7.13
CA GLY A 11 -17.54 1.86 -7.07
C GLY A 11 -16.48 0.82 -7.42
N LYS A 12 -15.21 1.23 -7.59
CA LYS A 12 -14.08 0.36 -7.93
C LYS A 12 -13.13 0.08 -6.76
N VAL A 13 -13.46 0.58 -5.57
CA VAL A 13 -12.66 0.33 -4.35
C VAL A 13 -12.90 -1.13 -3.92
N ALA A 14 -11.99 -2.02 -4.30
CA ALA A 14 -12.08 -3.44 -3.97
C ALA A 14 -11.59 -3.73 -2.55
N MET A 15 -10.57 -2.98 -2.09
CA MET A 15 -10.06 -3.09 -0.72
C MET A 15 -9.70 -1.70 -0.20
N GLN A 16 -10.28 -1.35 0.96
CA GLN A 16 -10.03 -0.11 1.70
C GLN A 16 -9.20 -0.39 2.96
N GLN A 17 -8.85 0.63 3.73
CA GLN A 17 -8.01 0.51 4.93
C GLN A 17 -8.67 -0.32 6.06
N THR A 18 -10.00 -0.43 6.06
CA THR A 18 -10.76 -1.12 7.12
C THR A 18 -11.06 -2.57 6.79
N ALA A 19 -10.97 -3.43 7.80
CA ALA A 19 -11.04 -4.88 7.69
C ALA A 19 -12.15 -5.45 8.58
N GLY A 20 -12.77 -6.53 8.09
CA GLY A 20 -13.73 -7.34 8.84
C GLY A 20 -15.07 -6.65 9.13
N PRO A 21 -15.96 -7.34 9.86
CA PRO A 21 -17.32 -6.88 10.14
C PRO A 21 -17.38 -5.57 10.94
N ILE A 22 -16.39 -5.36 11.82
CA ILE A 22 -16.31 -4.19 12.69
C ILE A 22 -15.43 -3.06 12.11
N GLN A 23 -14.98 -3.21 10.85
CA GLN A 23 -14.29 -2.15 10.10
C GLN A 23 -13.04 -1.58 10.82
N LEU A 24 -12.20 -2.44 11.38
CA LEU A 24 -10.94 -2.01 12.01
C LEU A 24 -9.93 -1.56 10.95
N PRO A 25 -9.26 -0.40 11.08
CA PRO A 25 -8.34 0.13 10.08
C PRO A 25 -6.98 -0.62 10.10
N LEU A 26 -6.97 -1.88 9.66
CA LEU A 26 -5.85 -2.81 9.78
C LEU A 26 -5.41 -3.44 8.44
N ASN A 27 -5.96 -3.01 7.30
CA ASN A 27 -5.51 -3.53 6.02
C ASN A 27 -4.14 -2.96 5.62
N ASN A 28 -3.24 -3.83 5.17
CA ASN A 28 -1.87 -3.48 4.81
C ASN A 28 -1.75 -2.75 3.46
N LEU A 29 -2.75 -2.90 2.58
CA LEU A 29 -2.79 -2.29 1.26
C LEU A 29 -4.20 -1.81 0.89
N GLY A 30 -4.28 -0.95 -0.12
CA GLY A 30 -5.51 -0.62 -0.83
C GLY A 30 -5.53 -1.25 -2.22
N VAL A 31 -6.72 -1.61 -2.72
CA VAL A 31 -6.90 -2.19 -4.07
C VAL A 31 -8.02 -1.49 -4.81
N MET A 32 -7.73 -1.09 -6.05
CA MET A 32 -8.67 -0.52 -7.00
C MET A 32 -8.87 -1.45 -8.19
N ALA A 33 -10.12 -1.76 -8.53
CA ALA A 33 -10.44 -2.50 -9.75
C ALA A 33 -10.21 -1.63 -11.00
N LEU A 34 -9.80 -2.23 -12.11
CA LEU A 34 -9.63 -1.53 -13.39
C LEU A 34 -10.99 -1.30 -14.08
N ASP A 35 -11.87 -2.28 -14.03
CA ASP A 35 -13.21 -2.27 -14.63
C ASP A 35 -14.28 -2.69 -13.60
N PHE A 36 -15.54 -2.78 -14.05
CA PHE A 36 -16.68 -3.16 -13.19
C PHE A 36 -17.05 -4.65 -13.29
N THR A 37 -16.44 -5.37 -14.23
CA THR A 37 -16.83 -6.73 -14.60
C THR A 37 -15.71 -7.75 -14.43
N GLY A 38 -14.46 -7.30 -14.47
CA GLY A 38 -13.28 -8.13 -14.29
C GLY A 38 -12.82 -8.17 -12.83
N SER A 39 -11.80 -8.98 -12.60
CA SER A 39 -11.15 -9.19 -11.29
C SER A 39 -9.75 -8.57 -11.22
N THR A 40 -9.38 -7.77 -12.23
CA THR A 40 -8.06 -7.15 -12.32
C THR A 40 -8.05 -5.77 -11.69
N GLY A 41 -6.92 -5.39 -11.09
CA GLY A 41 -6.81 -4.17 -10.30
C GLY A 41 -5.38 -3.73 -10.07
N ILE A 42 -5.26 -2.60 -9.38
CA ILE A 42 -4.01 -2.02 -8.92
C ILE A 42 -3.99 -2.07 -7.40
N ALA A 43 -2.94 -2.66 -6.84
CA ALA A 43 -2.67 -2.71 -5.41
C ALA A 43 -1.62 -1.66 -5.04
N THR A 44 -1.86 -0.94 -3.94
CA THR A 44 -0.94 0.10 -3.44
C THR A 44 -0.69 -0.12 -1.96
N SER A 45 0.58 -0.15 -1.58
CA SER A 45 1.05 -0.19 -0.19
C SER A 45 2.05 0.94 0.06
N LEU A 46 2.38 1.15 1.34
CA LEU A 46 3.38 2.13 1.77
C LEU A 46 4.34 1.46 2.76
N GLY A 47 5.54 2.01 2.85
CA GLY A 47 6.54 1.65 3.86
C GLY A 47 7.37 2.88 4.22
N HIS A 48 7.72 3.01 5.50
CA HIS A 48 8.33 4.22 6.04
C HIS A 48 9.09 3.94 7.34
N ALA A 49 10.43 4.06 7.30
CA ALA A 49 11.29 3.80 8.45
C ALA A 49 12.22 5.00 8.80
N PRO A 50 11.67 6.16 9.19
CA PRO A 50 12.45 7.37 9.44
C PRO A 50 13.34 7.22 10.69
N ALA A 51 12.85 6.54 11.72
CA ALA A 51 13.61 6.34 12.96
C ALA A 51 14.89 5.51 12.73
N ALA A 52 14.82 4.46 11.90
CA ALA A 52 16.02 3.74 11.48
C ALA A 52 16.92 4.62 10.59
N GLY A 53 16.32 5.43 9.72
CA GLY A 53 17.02 6.39 8.87
C GLY A 53 17.82 7.46 9.63
N LEU A 54 17.41 7.81 10.85
CA LEU A 54 18.18 8.73 11.72
C LEU A 54 19.50 8.12 12.21
N ILE A 55 19.56 6.80 12.32
CA ILE A 55 20.77 6.07 12.74
C ILE A 55 21.61 5.70 11.52
N ASP A 56 20.96 5.14 10.49
CA ASP A 56 21.57 4.76 9.23
C ASP A 56 20.56 4.99 8.09
N ALA A 57 20.86 5.97 7.23
CA ALA A 57 20.01 6.34 6.11
C ALA A 57 19.82 5.21 5.10
N ALA A 58 20.85 4.40 4.86
CA ALA A 58 20.77 3.27 3.92
C ALA A 58 19.89 2.15 4.51
N ALA A 59 20.05 1.83 5.79
CA ALA A 59 19.21 0.86 6.48
C ALA A 59 17.74 1.32 6.55
N GLY A 60 17.49 2.62 6.81
CA GLY A 60 16.15 3.21 6.78
C GLY A 60 15.50 3.12 5.40
N ALA A 61 16.25 3.36 4.33
CA ALA A 61 15.76 3.20 2.95
C ALA A 61 15.41 1.73 2.64
N GLN A 62 16.28 0.78 3.01
CA GLN A 62 16.03 -0.65 2.84
C GLN A 62 14.79 -1.11 3.60
N LEU A 63 14.63 -0.70 4.87
CA LEU A 63 13.47 -1.01 5.69
C LEU A 63 12.18 -0.44 5.10
N SER A 64 12.21 0.79 4.58
CA SER A 64 11.04 1.41 3.95
C SER A 64 10.58 0.64 2.70
N ILE A 65 11.52 0.19 1.87
CA ILE A 65 11.23 -0.66 0.70
C ILE A 65 10.72 -2.03 1.16
N ALA A 66 11.36 -2.63 2.16
CA ALA A 66 10.98 -3.93 2.69
C ALA A 66 9.55 -3.90 3.24
N GLU A 67 9.20 -2.90 4.06
CA GLU A 67 7.85 -2.72 4.60
C GLU A 67 6.81 -2.56 3.49
N ALA A 68 7.08 -1.72 2.50
CA ALA A 68 6.19 -1.51 1.36
C ALA A 68 5.92 -2.84 0.62
N LEU A 69 6.97 -3.62 0.36
CA LEU A 69 6.83 -4.93 -0.30
C LEU A 69 6.11 -5.95 0.59
N THR A 70 6.43 -6.03 1.89
CA THR A 70 5.75 -6.95 2.82
C THR A 70 4.28 -6.60 3.01
N ASN A 71 3.92 -5.32 2.94
CA ASN A 71 2.53 -4.90 2.95
C ASN A 71 1.79 -5.27 1.65
N LEU A 72 2.50 -5.37 0.53
CA LEU A 72 1.93 -5.67 -0.79
C LEU A 72 1.69 -7.18 -1.03
N ILE A 73 2.37 -8.08 -0.30
CA ILE A 73 2.38 -9.54 -0.59
C ILE A 73 0.99 -10.19 -0.61
N TRP A 74 0.00 -9.56 0.02
CA TRP A 74 -1.38 -10.04 0.08
C TRP A 74 -2.12 -9.90 -1.27
N ALA A 75 -1.55 -9.15 -2.21
CA ALA A 75 -2.09 -9.01 -3.56
C ALA A 75 -1.43 -10.00 -4.55
N PRO A 76 -2.21 -10.63 -5.44
CA PRO A 76 -1.66 -11.44 -6.52
C PRO A 76 -0.98 -10.55 -7.57
N LEU A 77 0.33 -10.72 -7.75
CA LEU A 77 1.14 -9.95 -8.71
C LEU A 77 1.25 -10.68 -10.06
N THR A 78 0.48 -10.26 -11.08
CA THR A 78 0.43 -10.88 -12.41
C THR A 78 1.80 -11.08 -13.07
N HIS A 79 2.73 -10.14 -12.85
CA HIS A 79 4.08 -10.17 -13.42
C HIS A 79 5.17 -10.34 -12.34
N GLY A 80 4.80 -10.84 -11.16
CA GLY A 80 5.67 -10.87 -9.98
C GLY A 80 6.24 -9.48 -9.65
N LEU A 81 7.48 -9.43 -9.17
CA LEU A 81 8.14 -8.17 -8.81
C LEU A 81 8.34 -7.23 -10.02
N ARG A 82 8.38 -7.74 -11.26
CA ARG A 82 8.49 -6.88 -12.45
C ARG A 82 7.24 -6.02 -12.70
N GLY A 83 6.11 -6.40 -12.11
CA GLY A 83 4.87 -5.62 -12.14
C GLY A 83 4.77 -4.55 -11.06
N VAL A 84 5.76 -4.45 -10.16
CA VAL A 84 5.76 -3.49 -9.06
C VAL A 84 6.53 -2.24 -9.48
N SER A 85 5.87 -1.09 -9.41
CA SER A 85 6.49 0.23 -9.55
C SER A 85 6.56 0.91 -8.19
N LEU A 86 7.72 1.46 -7.84
CA LEU A 86 7.95 2.11 -6.55
C LEU A 86 8.14 3.61 -6.74
N SER A 87 7.41 4.41 -5.96
CA SER A 87 7.62 5.85 -5.86
C SER A 87 8.40 6.15 -4.59
N ALA A 88 9.65 6.61 -4.74
CA ALA A 88 10.50 6.98 -3.62
C ALA A 88 10.37 8.49 -3.36
N ASN A 89 9.82 8.84 -2.19
CA ASN A 89 9.71 10.23 -1.74
C ASN A 89 10.78 10.50 -0.69
N TRP A 90 11.75 11.34 -1.05
CA TRP A 90 12.87 11.67 -0.19
C TRP A 90 12.53 12.91 0.64
N MET A 91 12.63 12.76 1.96
CA MET A 91 12.58 13.88 2.89
C MET A 91 13.96 14.02 3.49
N TRP A 92 14.61 15.13 3.17
CA TRP A 92 15.90 15.53 3.70
C TRP A 92 15.68 16.80 4.53
N PRO A 93 16.42 17.03 5.61
CA PRO A 93 16.44 18.34 6.28
C PRO A 93 17.07 19.41 5.39
#